data_AF-A0A257MVM3-F1
#
_entry.id   AF-A0A257MVM3-F1
#
_cell.length_a   1.000
_cell.length_b   1.000
_cell.length_c   1.000
_cell.angle_alpha   90.00
_cell.angle_beta   90.00
_cell.angle_gamma   90.00
#
_symmetry.space_group_name_H-M   'P 1'
#
loop_
_entity.id
_entity.type
_entity.pdbx_description
1 polymer ?
#
loop_
_entity_poly.entity_id
_entity_poly.type
_entity_poly.pdbx_seq_one_letter_code
_entity_poly.pdbx_strand_id
1 'polypeptide(L)'
;MLTKIREKAQGAFAWGILILICVPFALWGINNYLDTGKEAPVASVGDKDFYQRDVNKAYEQYSQNLQGMGIDEQTLKAQALQKLIKDEVLLQYVHAEGLVTTDDEAREFIKSLPYFQVDGKFSDKQYKTLLSSQRISSAEFVNRIKNALTMEQFQHSIVDSSFATQYDVEGKSRINSVMSII
;
A
#
# COMPACT_ATOMS: atom_id res chain seq x y z
N MET A 1 -19.51 -31.88 61.37
CA MET A 1 -18.78 -32.58 60.30
C MET A 1 -19.19 -32.10 58.89
N LEU A 2 -19.48 -30.81 58.70
CA LEU A 2 -19.84 -30.24 57.38
C LEU A 2 -18.86 -29.15 56.89
N THR A 3 -17.86 -28.79 57.71
CA THR A 3 -16.86 -27.76 57.40
C THR A 3 -15.60 -28.31 56.72
N LYS A 4 -15.28 -29.60 56.89
CA LYS A 4 -14.09 -30.24 56.27
C LYS A 4 -14.24 -30.53 54.76
N ILE A 5 -15.46 -30.49 54.23
CA ILE A 5 -15.71 -30.66 52.78
C ILE A 5 -15.59 -29.31 52.06
N ARG A 6 -15.93 -28.20 52.73
CA ARG A 6 -15.88 -26.85 52.13
C ARG A 6 -14.45 -26.35 51.89
N GLU A 7 -13.49 -26.68 52.77
CA GLU A 7 -12.10 -26.22 52.65
C GLU A 7 -11.24 -27.00 51.65
N LYS A 8 -11.51 -28.30 51.42
CA LYS A 8 -10.72 -29.12 50.50
C LYS A 8 -11.33 -29.24 49.10
N ALA A 9 -12.65 -29.09 48.99
CA ALA A 9 -13.35 -29.11 47.70
C ALA A 9 -13.13 -27.82 46.92
N GLN A 10 -13.02 -26.64 47.54
CA GLN A 10 -12.81 -25.41 46.76
C GLN A 10 -11.45 -25.38 46.03
N GLY A 11 -10.38 -25.99 46.55
CA GLY A 11 -9.10 -26.09 45.86
C GLY A 11 -9.04 -27.22 44.84
N ALA A 12 -9.38 -28.45 45.24
CA ALA A 12 -9.24 -29.63 44.38
C ALA A 12 -10.31 -29.69 43.27
N PHE A 13 -11.54 -29.27 43.56
CA PHE A 13 -12.62 -29.22 42.55
C PHE A 13 -12.41 -28.07 41.57
N ALA A 14 -11.95 -26.90 42.04
CA ALA A 14 -11.60 -25.79 41.15
C ALA A 14 -10.41 -26.16 40.25
N TRP A 15 -9.41 -26.88 40.78
CA TRP A 15 -8.31 -27.40 39.98
C TRP A 15 -8.80 -28.39 38.91
N GLY A 16 -9.74 -29.27 39.26
CA GLY A 16 -10.37 -30.20 38.31
C GLY A 16 -11.07 -29.48 37.16
N ILE A 17 -11.85 -28.44 37.45
CA ILE A 17 -12.52 -27.61 36.43
C ILE A 17 -11.49 -26.86 35.58
N LEU A 18 -10.44 -26.32 36.19
CA LEU A 18 -9.41 -25.56 35.49
C LEU A 18 -8.61 -26.44 34.51
N ILE A 19 -8.28 -27.67 34.92
CA ILE A 19 -7.70 -28.67 34.02
C ILE A 19 -8.68 -29.03 32.91
N LEU A 20 -9.95 -29.28 33.23
CA LEU A 20 -10.97 -29.66 32.25
C LEU A 20 -11.17 -28.58 31.17
N ILE A 21 -11.05 -27.31 31.53
CA ILE A 21 -11.06 -26.18 30.59
C ILE A 21 -9.74 -26.08 29.83
N CYS A 22 -8.57 -26.26 30.48
CA CYS A 22 -7.28 -26.17 29.79
C CYS A 22 -7.01 -27.30 28.79
N VAL A 23 -7.52 -28.51 29.03
CA VAL A 23 -7.32 -29.69 28.16
C VAL A 23 -7.76 -29.44 26.70
N PRO A 24 -8.97 -28.94 26.39
CA PRO A 24 -9.34 -28.64 25.00
C PRO A 24 -8.45 -27.57 24.37
N PHE A 25 -8.04 -26.52 25.12
CA PHE A 25 -7.08 -25.53 24.62
C PHE A 25 -5.69 -26.12 24.34
N ALA A 26 -5.26 -27.11 25.12
CA ALA A 26 -3.99 -27.81 24.91
C ALA A 26 -4.03 -28.81 23.74
N LEU A 27 -5.16 -29.52 23.55
CA LEU A 27 -5.35 -30.50 22.48
C LEU A 27 -5.60 -29.87 21.11
N TRP A 28 -6.29 -28.72 21.05
CA TRP A 28 -6.47 -27.95 19.81
C TRP A 28 -5.36 -26.94 19.53
N GLY A 29 -4.58 -26.60 20.57
CA GLY A 29 -3.44 -25.70 20.49
C GLY A 29 -3.83 -24.22 20.30
N ILE A 30 -3.08 -23.33 20.96
CA ILE A 30 -3.18 -21.87 20.73
C ILE A 30 -2.79 -21.52 19.27
N ASN A 31 -2.04 -22.39 18.59
CA ASN A 31 -1.59 -22.19 17.21
C ASN A 31 -2.76 -22.04 16.22
N ASN A 32 -3.86 -22.79 16.37
CA ASN A 32 -5.05 -22.65 15.51
C ASN A 32 -5.81 -21.34 15.76
N TYR A 33 -5.72 -20.79 16.98
CA TYR A 33 -6.30 -19.49 17.30
C TYR A 33 -5.44 -18.34 16.77
N LEU A 34 -4.12 -18.54 16.70
CA LEU A 34 -3.18 -17.61 16.05
C LEU A 34 -3.25 -17.65 14.51
N ASP A 35 -3.68 -18.77 13.94
CA ASP A 35 -3.92 -18.94 12.51
C ASP A 35 -5.33 -18.51 12.07
N THR A 36 -6.15 -18.06 13.03
CA THR A 36 -7.46 -17.45 12.74
C THR A 36 -7.24 -16.03 12.20
N GLY A 37 -7.03 -15.92 10.88
CA GLY A 37 -7.27 -14.67 10.17
C GLY A 37 -6.09 -14.05 9.41
N LYS A 38 -5.10 -14.84 8.97
CA LYS A 38 -4.26 -14.37 7.85
C LYS A 38 -5.11 -14.45 6.58
N GLU A 39 -5.78 -13.34 6.27
CA GLU A 39 -6.43 -13.11 4.99
C GLU A 39 -5.50 -13.57 3.86
N ALA A 40 -5.95 -14.50 3.01
CA ALA A 40 -5.13 -14.97 1.90
C ALA A 40 -4.82 -13.78 0.97
N PRO A 41 -3.57 -13.66 0.48
CA PRO A 41 -3.23 -12.60 -0.46
C PRO A 41 -4.04 -12.78 -1.75
N VAL A 42 -4.54 -11.68 -2.29
CA VAL A 42 -5.27 -11.66 -3.56
C VAL A 42 -4.31 -11.69 -4.75
N ALA A 43 -3.07 -11.23 -4.54
CA ALA A 43 -1.96 -11.33 -5.48
C ALA A 43 -0.63 -11.21 -4.74
N SER A 44 0.42 -11.84 -5.26
CA SER A 44 1.79 -11.74 -4.76
C SER A 44 2.73 -11.35 -5.89
N VAL A 45 3.64 -10.40 -5.62
CA VAL A 45 4.66 -9.93 -6.56
C VAL A 45 6.02 -10.02 -5.86
N GLY A 46 6.77 -11.08 -6.15
CA GLY A 46 8.02 -11.37 -5.45
C GLY A 46 7.76 -11.54 -3.94
N ASP A 47 8.40 -10.70 -3.13
CA ASP A 47 8.28 -10.71 -1.66
C ASP A 47 7.11 -9.86 -1.14
N LYS A 48 6.32 -9.22 -2.02
CA LYS A 48 5.21 -8.35 -1.63
C LYS A 48 3.86 -8.99 -1.91
N ASP A 49 3.11 -9.19 -0.83
CA ASP A 49 1.73 -9.63 -0.87
C ASP A 49 0.76 -8.46 -0.87
N PHE A 50 -0.25 -8.57 -1.71
CA PHE A 50 -1.38 -7.66 -1.76
C PHE A 50 -2.63 -8.33 -1.22
N TYR A 51 -3.36 -7.61 -0.37
CA TYR A 51 -4.56 -8.08 0.30
C TYR A 51 -5.78 -7.31 -0.20
N GLN A 52 -6.99 -7.74 0.17
CA GLN A 52 -8.22 -7.07 -0.27
C GLN A 52 -8.24 -5.59 0.12
N ARG A 53 -7.67 -5.23 1.28
CA ARG A 53 -7.53 -3.84 1.73
C ARG A 53 -6.74 -2.97 0.75
N ASP A 54 -5.70 -3.52 0.11
CA ASP A 54 -4.82 -2.78 -0.79
C ASP A 54 -5.54 -2.50 -2.11
N VAL A 55 -6.27 -3.50 -2.61
CA VAL A 55 -7.14 -3.35 -3.78
C VAL A 55 -8.26 -2.36 -3.53
N ASN A 56 -8.90 -2.41 -2.37
CA ASN A 56 -9.97 -1.46 -2.01
C ASN A 56 -9.44 -0.02 -1.97
N LYS A 57 -8.26 0.19 -1.38
CA LYS A 57 -7.63 1.51 -1.34
C LYS A 57 -7.22 2.01 -2.73
N ALA A 58 -6.67 1.12 -3.57
CA ALA A 58 -6.34 1.45 -4.96
C ALA A 58 -7.60 1.77 -5.77
N TYR A 59 -8.68 1.02 -5.55
CA TYR A 59 -9.99 1.27 -6.16
C TYR A 59 -10.55 2.63 -5.73
N GLU A 60 -10.51 3.00 -4.45
CA GLU A 60 -10.97 4.31 -3.98
C GLU A 60 -10.23 5.46 -4.67
N GLN A 61 -8.91 5.32 -4.84
CA GLN A 61 -8.08 6.31 -5.55
C GLN A 61 -8.38 6.36 -7.06
N TYR A 62 -8.60 5.20 -7.68
CA TYR A 62 -8.86 5.09 -9.12
C TYR A 62 -10.28 5.58 -9.47
N SER A 63 -11.27 5.19 -8.66
CA SER A 63 -12.69 5.50 -8.82
C SER A 63 -12.97 7.00 -8.72
N GLN A 64 -12.23 7.75 -7.88
CA GLN A 64 -12.38 9.22 -7.79
C GLN A 64 -12.23 9.93 -9.15
N ASN A 65 -11.42 9.40 -10.06
CA ASN A 65 -11.23 9.98 -11.40
C ASN A 65 -12.25 9.48 -12.43
N LEU A 66 -13.06 8.47 -12.09
CA LEU A 66 -13.96 7.78 -13.01
C LEU A 66 -15.43 7.82 -12.58
N GLN A 67 -15.75 8.58 -11.53
CA GLN A 67 -17.13 8.79 -11.07
C GLN A 67 -17.98 9.30 -12.23
N GLY A 68 -19.04 8.56 -12.57
CA GLY A 68 -20.01 8.93 -13.60
C GLY A 68 -19.95 8.14 -14.92
N MET A 69 -18.95 7.27 -15.13
CA MET A 69 -18.84 6.49 -16.37
C MET A 69 -19.71 5.22 -16.42
N GLY A 70 -20.46 4.90 -15.35
CA GLY A 70 -21.33 3.72 -15.32
C GLY A 70 -20.60 2.37 -15.43
N ILE A 71 -19.29 2.35 -15.15
CA ILE A 71 -18.48 1.13 -15.18
C ILE A 71 -18.77 0.30 -13.93
N ASP A 72 -18.89 -1.01 -14.11
CA ASP A 72 -19.09 -1.97 -13.03
C ASP A 72 -17.93 -1.96 -12.01
N GLU A 73 -18.27 -2.06 -10.72
CA GLU A 73 -17.31 -1.98 -9.62
C GLU A 73 -16.28 -3.11 -9.67
N GLN A 74 -16.68 -4.32 -10.06
CA GLN A 74 -15.79 -5.47 -10.10
C GLN A 74 -14.73 -5.28 -11.19
N THR A 75 -15.13 -4.72 -12.34
CA THR A 75 -14.22 -4.36 -13.43
C THR A 75 -13.20 -3.31 -12.99
N LEU A 76 -13.66 -2.26 -12.29
CA LEU A 76 -12.76 -1.22 -11.76
C LEU A 76 -11.78 -1.77 -10.71
N LYS A 77 -12.24 -2.64 -9.82
CA LYS A 77 -11.37 -3.31 -8.83
C LYS A 77 -10.32 -4.19 -9.51
N ALA A 78 -10.68 -4.92 -10.57
CA ALA A 78 -9.74 -5.73 -11.34
C ALA A 78 -8.67 -4.85 -12.03
N GLN A 79 -9.06 -3.72 -12.62
CA GLN A 79 -8.12 -2.77 -13.21
C GLN A 79 -7.21 -2.13 -12.15
N ALA A 80 -7.76 -1.76 -11.00
CA ALA A 80 -6.98 -1.21 -9.88
C ALA A 80 -5.95 -2.23 -9.36
N LEU A 81 -6.33 -3.50 -9.21
CA LEU A 81 -5.40 -4.58 -8.86
C LEU A 81 -4.29 -4.74 -9.92
N GLN A 82 -4.66 -4.78 -11.20
CA GLN A 82 -3.68 -4.93 -12.28
C GLN A 82 -2.69 -3.76 -12.32
N LYS A 83 -3.17 -2.53 -12.13
CA LYS A 83 -2.32 -1.35 -12.02
C LYS A 83 -1.35 -1.47 -10.85
N LEU A 84 -1.85 -1.85 -9.68
CA LEU A 84 -1.05 -2.00 -8.47
C LEU A 84 0.02 -3.10 -8.61
N ILE A 85 -0.30 -4.24 -9.26
CA ILE A 85 0.68 -5.28 -9.60
C ILE A 85 1.74 -4.72 -10.54
N LYS A 86 1.33 -4.02 -11.61
CA LYS A 86 2.25 -3.45 -12.60
C LYS A 86 3.20 -2.43 -11.97
N ASP A 87 2.67 -1.53 -11.15
CA ASP A 87 3.46 -0.52 -10.45
C ASP A 87 4.51 -1.17 -9.53
N GLU A 88 4.13 -2.27 -8.86
CA GLU A 88 5.05 -3.03 -8.01
C GLU A 88 6.15 -3.75 -8.81
N VAL A 89 5.78 -4.46 -9.88
CA VAL A 89 6.75 -5.12 -10.76
C VAL A 89 7.76 -4.11 -11.29
N LEU A 90 7.28 -2.94 -11.71
CA LEU A 90 8.14 -1.90 -12.22
C LEU A 90 9.05 -1.34 -11.14
N LEU A 91 8.51 -1.07 -9.94
CA LEU A 91 9.30 -0.61 -8.81
C LEU A 91 10.42 -1.59 -8.47
N GLN A 92 10.11 -2.89 -8.38
CA GLN A 92 11.10 -3.94 -8.12
C GLN A 92 12.18 -4.00 -9.21
N TYR A 93 11.78 -3.84 -10.48
CA TYR A 93 12.74 -3.76 -11.60
C TYR A 93 13.68 -2.57 -11.47
N VAL A 94 13.15 -1.37 -11.20
CA VAL A 94 13.96 -0.14 -11.04
C VAL A 94 14.94 -0.27 -9.87
N HIS A 95 14.50 -0.82 -8.73
CA HIS A 95 15.40 -1.10 -7.61
C HIS A 95 16.48 -2.13 -7.95
N ALA A 96 16.13 -3.18 -8.72
CA ALA A 96 17.09 -4.20 -9.16
C ALA A 96 18.16 -3.65 -10.13
N GLU A 97 17.81 -2.66 -10.96
CA GLU A 97 18.75 -1.94 -11.83
C GLU A 97 19.59 -0.89 -11.09
N GLY A 98 19.45 -0.79 -9.75
CA GLY A 98 20.23 0.13 -8.91
C GLY A 98 19.79 1.59 -9.01
N LEU A 99 18.66 1.88 -9.64
CA LEU A 99 18.06 3.20 -9.68
C LEU A 99 17.34 3.45 -8.34
N VAL A 100 17.96 4.25 -7.48
CA VAL A 100 17.43 4.55 -6.14
C VAL A 100 17.65 6.03 -5.83
N THR A 101 16.57 6.72 -5.47
CA THR A 101 16.64 8.07 -4.89
C THR A 101 17.13 7.99 -3.45
N THR A 102 17.99 8.89 -3.02
CA THR A 102 18.50 8.90 -1.63
C THR A 102 17.46 9.42 -0.64
N ASP A 103 17.60 9.06 0.63
CA ASP A 103 16.73 9.58 1.68
C ASP A 103 16.87 11.11 1.85
N ASP A 104 18.05 11.67 1.56
CA ASP A 104 18.29 13.11 1.64
C ASP A 104 17.56 13.86 0.52
N GLU A 105 17.64 13.39 -0.73
CA GLU A 105 16.87 13.94 -1.85
C GLU A 105 15.36 13.89 -1.59
N ALA A 106 14.86 12.76 -1.07
CA ALA A 106 13.45 12.64 -0.72
C ALA A 106 13.04 13.65 0.37
N ARG A 107 13.90 13.91 1.37
CA ARG A 107 13.63 14.92 2.41
C ARG A 107 13.72 16.34 1.87
N GLU A 108 14.65 16.63 0.96
CA GLU A 108 14.74 17.93 0.30
C GLU A 108 13.51 18.22 -0.54
N PHE A 109 13.04 17.23 -1.32
CA PHE A 109 11.79 17.32 -2.06
C PHE A 109 10.59 17.56 -1.13
N ILE A 110 10.49 16.83 -0.01
CA ILE A 110 9.43 17.07 0.97
C ILE A 110 9.46 18.52 1.47
N LYS A 111 10.65 19.09 1.73
CA LYS A 111 10.78 20.48 2.18
C LYS A 111 10.40 21.49 1.09
N SER A 112 10.56 21.14 -0.18
CA SER A 112 10.18 22.02 -1.31
C SER A 112 8.68 22.02 -1.58
N LEU A 113 7.91 21.07 -1.05
CA LEU A 113 6.46 21.03 -1.25
C LEU A 113 5.76 22.23 -0.57
N PRO A 114 4.98 23.03 -1.32
CA PRO A 114 4.28 24.20 -0.78
C PRO A 114 3.36 23.87 0.40
N TYR A 115 2.77 22.68 0.41
CA TYR A 115 1.89 22.21 1.47
C TYR A 115 2.58 22.18 2.85
N PHE A 116 3.89 21.92 2.88
CA PHE A 116 4.68 21.90 4.11
C PHE A 116 5.38 23.23 4.40
N GLN A 117 5.10 24.29 3.65
CA GLN A 117 5.70 25.60 3.86
C GLN A 117 4.71 26.57 4.50
N VAL A 118 5.20 27.37 5.44
CA VAL A 118 4.52 28.53 6.01
C VAL A 118 5.48 29.70 5.86
N ASP A 119 5.04 30.76 5.17
CA ASP A 119 5.88 31.91 4.81
C ASP A 119 7.19 31.51 4.07
N GLY A 120 7.09 30.50 3.20
CA GLY A 120 8.23 29.98 2.42
C GLY A 120 9.23 29.14 3.22
N LYS A 121 8.96 28.85 4.50
CA LYS A 121 9.80 28.00 5.35
C LYS A 121 9.09 26.72 5.72
N PHE A 122 9.85 25.62 5.76
CA PHE A 122 9.31 24.33 6.16
C PHE A 122 8.71 24.37 7.57
N SER A 123 7.48 23.87 7.70
CA SER A 123 6.70 23.81 8.94
C SER A 123 6.57 22.37 9.41
N ASP A 124 7.37 22.02 10.42
CA ASP A 124 7.30 20.71 11.10
C ASP A 124 5.90 20.43 11.67
N LYS A 125 5.16 21.48 12.08
CA LYS A 125 3.78 21.37 12.55
C LYS A 125 2.85 20.86 11.43
N GLN A 126 2.93 21.43 10.23
CA GLN A 126 2.12 20.98 9.08
C GLN A 126 2.48 19.54 8.71
N TYR A 127 3.78 19.24 8.68
CA TYR A 127 4.28 17.91 8.40
C TYR A 127 3.73 16.85 9.38
N LYS A 128 3.92 17.05 10.69
CA LYS A 128 3.40 16.14 11.73
C LYS A 128 1.88 16.02 11.74
N THR A 129 1.17 17.10 11.44
CA THR A 129 -0.29 17.10 11.34
C THR A 129 -0.77 16.16 10.24
N LEU A 130 -0.14 16.21 9.06
CA LEU A 130 -0.45 15.29 7.95
C LEU A 130 -0.11 13.84 8.29
N LEU A 131 1.08 13.60 8.85
CA LEU A 131 1.48 12.24 9.23
C LEU A 131 0.50 11.62 10.23
N SER A 132 0.08 12.41 11.22
CA SER A 132 -0.87 11.98 12.24
C SER A 132 -2.27 11.74 11.67
N SER A 133 -2.74 12.58 10.74
CA SER A 133 -4.06 12.40 10.11
C SER A 133 -4.13 11.14 9.24
N GLN A 134 -3.01 10.77 8.61
CA GLN A 134 -2.90 9.56 7.80
C GLN A 134 -2.42 8.33 8.58
N ARG A 135 -2.08 8.48 9.87
CA ARG A 135 -1.50 7.44 10.75
C ARG A 135 -0.25 6.78 10.13
N ILE A 136 0.59 7.56 9.46
CA ILE A 136 1.83 7.10 8.84
C ILE A 136 3.04 7.63 9.61
N SER A 137 4.13 6.86 9.63
CA SER A 137 5.39 7.33 10.23
C SER A 137 6.16 8.25 9.28
N SER A 138 7.08 9.04 9.82
CA SER A 138 7.96 9.88 8.99
C SER A 138 8.83 9.03 8.05
N ALA A 139 9.39 7.93 8.55
CA ALA A 139 10.18 7.00 7.74
C ALA A 139 9.35 6.37 6.61
N GLU A 140 8.11 5.99 6.89
CA GLU A 140 7.20 5.46 5.87
C GLU A 140 6.87 6.50 4.81
N PHE A 141 6.59 7.74 5.22
CA PHE A 141 6.32 8.83 4.28
C PHE A 141 7.53 9.15 3.40
N VAL A 142 8.73 9.25 3.97
CA VAL A 142 9.98 9.45 3.22
C VAL A 142 10.19 8.31 2.22
N ASN A 143 9.99 7.05 2.63
CA ASN A 143 10.11 5.90 1.72
C ASN A 143 9.08 5.95 0.57
N ARG A 144 7.85 6.40 0.83
CA ARG A 144 6.84 6.60 -0.23
C ARG A 144 7.26 7.66 -1.23
N ILE A 145 7.77 8.80 -0.76
CA ILE A 145 8.27 9.87 -1.63
C ILE A 145 9.49 9.39 -2.41
N LYS A 146 10.42 8.69 -1.75
CA LYS A 146 11.59 8.08 -2.38
C LYS A 146 11.20 7.18 -3.56
N ASN A 147 10.29 6.24 -3.35
CA ASN A 147 9.81 5.34 -4.41
C ASN A 147 9.10 6.10 -5.54
N ALA A 148 8.34 7.16 -5.22
CA ALA A 148 7.68 7.98 -6.22
C ALA A 148 8.70 8.74 -7.10
N LEU A 149 9.72 9.36 -6.49
CA LEU A 149 10.79 10.07 -7.21
C LEU A 149 11.62 9.13 -8.07
N THR A 150 11.94 7.94 -7.56
CA THR A 150 12.63 6.89 -8.32
C THR A 150 11.82 6.47 -9.55
N MET A 151 10.51 6.31 -9.41
CA MET A 151 9.62 5.99 -10.53
C MET A 151 9.51 7.14 -11.55
N GLU A 152 9.42 8.38 -11.08
CA GLU A 152 9.39 9.58 -11.93
C GLU A 152 10.67 9.68 -12.76
N GLN A 153 11.85 9.54 -12.13
CA GLN A 153 13.14 9.55 -12.81
C GLN A 153 13.25 8.43 -13.86
N PHE A 154 12.76 7.23 -13.55
CA PHE A 154 12.71 6.12 -14.50
C PHE A 154 11.83 6.44 -15.72
N GLN A 155 10.63 7.01 -15.49
CA GLN A 155 9.74 7.41 -16.58
C GLN A 155 10.36 8.48 -17.47
N HIS A 156 11.02 9.49 -16.89
CA HIS A 156 11.77 10.49 -17.65
C HIS A 156 12.89 9.85 -18.48
N SER A 157 13.64 8.91 -17.91
CA SER A 157 14.72 8.20 -18.61
C SER A 157 14.21 7.42 -19.82
N ILE A 158 13.04 6.78 -19.73
CA ILE A 158 12.42 6.11 -20.88
C ILE A 158 12.05 7.11 -21.97
N VAL A 159 11.39 8.22 -21.60
CA VAL A 159 10.97 9.24 -22.57
C VAL A 159 12.18 9.87 -23.26
N ASP A 160 13.23 10.18 -22.51
CA ASP A 160 14.47 10.75 -23.04
C ASP A 160 15.26 9.75 -23.90
N SER A 161 15.17 8.44 -23.59
CA SER A 161 15.77 7.38 -24.40
C SER A 161 14.99 7.08 -25.69
N SER A 162 13.74 7.53 -25.79
CA SER A 162 12.94 7.38 -27.00
C SER A 162 13.47 8.32 -28.09
N PHE A 163 14.27 7.77 -29.00
CA PHE A 163 14.61 8.45 -30.25
C PHE A 163 13.31 8.65 -31.04
N ALA A 164 12.71 9.84 -30.95
CA ALA A 164 11.73 10.26 -31.93
C ALA A 164 12.45 10.41 -33.27
N THR A 165 12.38 9.39 -34.13
CA THR A 165 12.78 9.55 -35.53
C THR A 165 11.88 10.59 -36.17
N GLN A 166 12.46 11.50 -36.96
CA GLN A 166 11.71 12.59 -37.62
C GLN A 166 10.53 12.10 -38.48
N TYR A 167 10.50 10.81 -38.83
CA TYR A 167 9.39 10.13 -39.50
C TYR A 167 8.09 10.01 -38.69
N ASP A 168 8.16 10.00 -37.35
CA ASP A 168 6.98 9.81 -36.48
C ASP A 168 6.26 11.14 -36.18
N VAL A 169 6.98 12.27 -36.29
CA VAL A 169 6.43 13.62 -36.10
C VAL A 169 5.55 14.03 -37.30
N GLU A 170 5.88 13.58 -38.51
CA GLU A 170 5.08 13.85 -39.72
C GLU A 170 3.79 13.00 -39.78
N GLY A 171 3.80 11.77 -39.28
CA GLY A 171 2.60 10.92 -39.24
C GLY A 171 1.47 11.50 -38.39
N LYS A 172 1.83 12.11 -37.25
CA LYS A 172 0.86 12.72 -36.32
C LYS A 172 0.33 14.08 -36.81
N SER A 173 1.11 14.80 -37.62
CA SER A 173 0.66 16.07 -38.23
C SER A 173 -0.32 15.85 -39.39
N ARG A 174 -0.24 14.73 -40.12
CA ARG A 174 -1.19 14.44 -41.22
C ARG A 174 -2.57 14.00 -40.74
N ILE A 175 -2.66 13.38 -39.56
CA ILE A 175 -3.96 12.93 -39.00
C ILE A 175 -4.77 14.14 -38.51
N ASN A 176 -4.12 15.16 -37.93
CA ASN A 176 -4.82 16.34 -37.43
C ASN A 176 -5.32 17.30 -38.53
N SER A 177 -4.77 17.22 -39.75
CA SER A 177 -5.27 18.02 -40.89
C SER A 177 -6.48 17.41 -41.60
N VAL A 178 -6.71 16.10 -41.48
CA VAL A 178 -7.86 15.44 -42.14
C VAL A 178 -9.16 15.60 -41.35
N MET A 179 -9.09 15.80 -40.03
CA MET A 179 -10.27 16.04 -39.19
C MET A 179 -10.80 17.48 -39.24
N SER A 180 -10.10 18.41 -39.91
CA SER A 180 -10.55 19.80 -40.08
C SER A 180 -11.28 20.04 -41.42
N ILE A 181 -11.44 19.02 -42.26
CA ILE A 181 -12.06 19.13 -43.60
C ILE A 181 -13.29 18.22 -43.75
N ILE A 182 -13.75 17.57 -42.68
CA ILE A 182 -15.06 16.87 -42.63
C ILE A 182 -15.85 17.47 -41.47
#